data_AF-A0A812MZ91-F1
#
_entry.id   AF-A0A812MZ91-F1
#
_cell.length_a   1.000
_cell.length_b   1.000
_cell.length_c   1.000
_cell.angle_alpha   90.00
_cell.angle_beta   90.00
_cell.angle_gamma   90.00
#
_symmetry.space_group_name_H-M   'P 1'
#
loop_
_entity.id
_entity.type
_entity.pdbx_description
1 polymer ?
#
loop_
_entity_poly.entity_id
_entity_poly.type
_entity_poly.pdbx_seq_one_letter_code
_entity_poly.pdbx_strand_id
1 'polypeptide(L)'
;MLPESAQECAKSPWLWAIPGIGAFCGTGTIAAVYHLAASGGHLPPNSTTPPISFLGVLEPEHTVYQLGFLVTGLLLAASVRLWSAVFAPLLTAAGLEQCAYYGWLGGWLASFGAATQGLVTLESGILGKIASASSELSVQSKLHQAFALFFFLGCMMHCGSMTYAAFWCRNPTFAQLIGHPWSKWPKAGSKR
;
A
#
# COMPACT_ATOMS: atom_id res chain seq x y z
N MET A 1 -24.93 -4.06 -15.63
CA MET A 1 -24.59 -2.73 -16.17
C MET A 1 -24.07 -1.90 -15.01
N LEU A 2 -22.97 -1.14 -15.16
CA LEU A 2 -22.41 -0.33 -14.07
C LEU A 2 -23.34 0.83 -13.69
N PRO A 3 -23.46 1.20 -12.40
CA PRO A 3 -24.12 2.44 -12.00
C PRO A 3 -23.53 3.66 -12.72
N GLU A 4 -24.35 4.65 -13.05
CA GLU A 4 -23.91 5.88 -13.75
C GLU A 4 -22.73 6.57 -13.05
N SER A 5 -22.79 6.68 -11.73
CA SER A 5 -21.71 7.25 -10.90
C SER A 5 -20.39 6.47 -10.99
N ALA A 6 -20.43 5.15 -11.18
CA ALA A 6 -19.25 4.34 -11.39
C ALA A 6 -18.65 4.57 -12.79
N GLN A 7 -19.49 4.82 -13.79
CA GLN A 7 -19.04 5.14 -15.16
C GLN A 7 -18.40 6.52 -15.23
N GLU A 8 -18.93 7.51 -14.51
CA GLU A 8 -18.32 8.84 -14.38
C GLU A 8 -16.96 8.76 -13.69
N CYS A 9 -16.87 8.03 -12.58
CA CYS A 9 -15.62 7.83 -11.86
C CYS A 9 -14.58 7.09 -12.71
N ALA A 10 -15.00 6.10 -13.51
CA ALA A 10 -14.11 5.36 -14.42
C ALA A 10 -13.49 6.24 -15.53
N LYS A 11 -14.16 7.33 -15.91
CA LYS A 11 -13.65 8.32 -16.89
C LYS A 11 -12.74 9.36 -16.26
N SER A 12 -12.73 9.47 -14.92
CA SER A 12 -11.93 10.47 -14.22
C SER A 12 -10.43 10.15 -14.31
N PRO A 13 -9.58 11.10 -14.75
CA PRO A 13 -8.13 10.89 -14.78
C PRO A 13 -7.56 10.67 -13.37
N TRP A 14 -8.24 11.16 -12.34
CA TRP A 14 -7.85 11.01 -10.94
C TRP A 14 -7.87 9.57 -10.44
N LEU A 15 -8.67 8.69 -11.08
CA LEU A 15 -8.68 7.26 -10.76
C LEU A 15 -7.27 6.65 -10.90
N TRP A 16 -6.51 7.11 -11.91
CA TRP A 16 -5.16 6.61 -12.20
C TRP A 16 -4.07 7.52 -11.65
N ALA A 17 -4.30 8.83 -11.65
CA ALA A 17 -3.31 9.79 -11.18
C ALA A 17 -3.03 9.68 -9.69
N ILE A 18 -4.06 9.53 -8.83
CA ILE A 18 -3.86 9.51 -7.37
C ILE A 18 -2.99 8.34 -6.92
N PRO A 19 -3.22 7.07 -7.34
CA PRO A 19 -2.32 5.97 -7.00
C PRO A 19 -0.89 6.21 -7.49
N GLY A 20 -0.73 6.77 -8.70
CA GLY A 20 0.59 7.09 -9.26
C GLY A 20 1.33 8.15 -8.44
N ILE A 21 0.65 9.22 -8.04
CA ILE A 21 1.18 10.27 -7.17
C ILE A 21 1.52 9.69 -5.79
N GLY A 22 0.65 8.84 -5.23
CA GLY A 22 0.89 8.14 -3.96
C GLY A 22 2.13 7.26 -4.00
N ALA A 23 2.30 6.47 -5.06
CA ALA A 23 3.49 5.64 -5.26
C ALA A 23 4.76 6.48 -5.41
N PHE A 24 4.71 7.56 -6.20
CA PHE A 24 5.83 8.49 -6.36
C PHE A 24 6.19 9.19 -5.05
N CYS A 25 5.19 9.62 -4.28
CA CYS A 25 5.39 10.25 -2.97
C CYS A 25 6.04 9.29 -1.98
N GLY A 26 5.54 8.06 -1.85
CA GLY A 26 6.09 7.06 -0.93
C GLY A 26 7.51 6.65 -1.31
N THR A 27 7.76 6.34 -2.58
CA THR A 27 9.11 5.97 -3.07
C THR A 27 10.09 7.14 -3.00
N GLY A 28 9.64 8.35 -3.35
CA GLY A 28 10.42 9.58 -3.24
C GLY A 28 10.78 9.90 -1.79
N THR A 29 9.86 9.70 -0.84
CA THR A 29 10.11 9.83 0.60
C THR A 29 11.20 8.88 1.03
N ILE A 30 11.09 7.59 0.69
CA ILE A 30 12.11 6.58 1.03
C ILE A 30 13.48 6.97 0.48
N ALA A 31 13.55 7.36 -0.79
CA ALA A 31 14.79 7.78 -1.45
C ALA A 31 15.39 9.03 -0.79
N ALA A 32 14.58 10.03 -0.47
CA ALA A 32 15.01 11.27 0.17
C ALA A 32 15.53 11.02 1.58
N VAL A 33 14.81 10.24 2.39
CA VAL A 33 15.23 9.89 3.77
C VAL A 33 16.53 9.09 3.72
N TYR A 34 16.66 8.13 2.82
CA TYR A 34 17.92 7.39 2.64
C TYR A 34 19.09 8.31 2.26
N HIS A 35 18.87 9.20 1.29
CA HIS A 35 19.90 10.14 0.85
C HIS A 35 20.36 11.06 1.98
N LEU A 36 19.41 11.63 2.74
CA LEU A 36 19.69 12.48 3.89
C LEU A 36 20.47 11.72 4.97
N ALA A 37 19.99 10.53 5.36
CA ALA A 37 20.66 9.70 6.36
C ALA A 37 22.09 9.30 5.93
N ALA A 38 22.29 8.97 4.65
CA ALA A 38 23.60 8.65 4.09
C ALA A 38 24.53 9.87 4.12
N SER A 39 24.04 11.04 3.70
CA SER A 39 24.82 12.28 3.66
C SER A 39 25.17 12.82 5.04
N GLY A 40 24.31 12.57 6.04
CA GLY A 40 24.54 12.93 7.45
C GLY A 40 25.39 11.92 8.22
N GLY A 41 25.75 10.78 7.62
CA GLY A 41 26.47 9.71 8.34
C GLY A 41 25.62 9.02 9.41
N HIS A 42 24.29 9.08 9.30
CA HIS A 42 23.33 8.50 10.24
C HIS A 42 23.02 7.02 9.96
N LEU A 43 23.55 6.46 8.86
CA LEU A 43 23.37 5.05 8.54
C LEU A 43 24.13 4.16 9.53
N PRO A 44 23.51 3.08 10.03
CA PRO A 44 24.20 2.14 10.90
C PRO A 44 25.43 1.54 10.20
N PRO A 45 26.56 1.36 10.92
CA PRO A 45 27.76 0.79 10.35
C PRO A 45 27.46 -0.61 9.79
N ASN A 46 27.98 -0.90 8.59
CA ASN A 46 27.74 -2.13 7.84
C ASN A 46 26.30 -2.37 7.37
N SER A 47 25.43 -1.36 7.39
CA SER A 47 24.09 -1.45 6.81
C SER A 47 23.99 -0.70 5.49
N THR A 48 23.80 -1.42 4.39
CA THR A 48 23.58 -0.82 3.07
C THR A 48 22.12 -0.47 2.82
N THR A 49 21.19 -1.21 3.44
CA THR A 49 19.73 -1.07 3.27
C THR A 49 19.02 -1.34 4.59
N PRO A 50 19.13 -0.45 5.59
CA PRO A 50 18.39 -0.62 6.84
C PRO A 50 16.88 -0.53 6.56
N PRO A 51 16.05 -1.17 7.41
CA PRO A 51 14.61 -0.96 7.39
C PRO A 51 14.25 0.53 7.32
N ILE A 52 13.30 0.88 6.45
CA ILE A 52 12.92 2.27 6.14
C ILE A 52 12.54 3.05 7.41
N SER A 53 11.90 2.39 8.37
CA SER A 53 11.52 2.99 9.65
C SER A 53 12.73 3.46 10.47
N PHE A 54 13.92 2.87 10.30
CA PHE A 54 15.16 3.32 10.95
C PHE A 54 15.84 4.48 10.25
N LEU A 55 15.47 4.76 9.00
CA LEU A 55 16.04 5.87 8.25
C LEU A 55 15.46 7.21 8.71
N GLY A 56 14.26 7.26 9.27
CA GLY A 56 13.61 8.51 9.69
C GLY A 56 13.78 8.84 11.17
N VAL A 57 14.93 8.56 11.79
CA VAL A 57 15.09 8.66 13.27
C VAL A 57 15.74 9.97 13.72
N LEU A 58 16.58 10.59 12.88
CA LEU A 58 17.26 11.85 13.17
C LEU A 58 16.78 12.94 12.20
N GLU A 59 17.00 14.21 12.55
CA GLU A 59 16.71 15.33 11.65
C GLU A 59 17.87 15.54 10.67
N PRO A 60 17.59 15.96 9.41
CA PRO A 60 16.29 16.39 8.87
C PRO A 60 15.40 15.26 8.31
N GLU A 61 15.90 14.03 8.22
CA GLU A 61 15.22 12.93 7.55
C GLU A 61 13.96 12.45 8.27
N HIS A 62 13.88 12.64 9.58
CA HIS A 62 12.69 12.40 10.39
C HIS A 62 11.50 13.25 9.94
N THR A 63 11.66 14.57 9.75
CA THR A 63 10.59 15.43 9.22
C THR A 63 10.11 14.98 7.84
N VAL A 64 11.04 14.62 6.94
CA VAL A 64 10.71 14.13 5.60
C VAL A 64 9.93 12.82 5.66
N TYR A 65 10.34 11.91 6.54
CA TYR A 65 9.63 10.65 6.79
C TYR A 65 8.19 10.90 7.26
N GLN A 66 8.00 11.76 8.27
CA GLN A 66 6.69 12.04 8.85
C GLN A 66 5.71 12.56 7.81
N LEU A 67 6.10 13.63 7.11
CA LEU A 67 5.26 14.26 6.10
C LEU A 67 5.02 13.33 4.91
N GLY A 68 6.06 12.65 4.44
CA GLY A 68 5.99 11.76 3.30
C GLY A 68 5.06 10.58 3.52
N PHE A 69 5.16 9.89 4.66
CA PHE A 69 4.28 8.76 4.97
C PHE A 69 2.86 9.20 5.34
N LEU A 70 2.68 10.37 5.97
CA LEU A 70 1.36 10.96 6.19
C LEU A 70 0.65 11.25 4.85
N VAL A 71 1.32 11.96 3.94
CA VAL A 71 0.77 12.27 2.61
C VAL A 71 0.51 10.99 1.81
N THR A 72 1.43 10.03 1.85
CA THR A 72 1.24 8.72 1.20
C THR A 72 -0.01 8.01 1.73
N GLY A 73 -0.20 7.95 3.05
CA GLY A 73 -1.39 7.34 3.65
C GLY A 73 -2.70 8.02 3.25
N LEU A 74 -2.71 9.36 3.15
CA LEU A 74 -3.88 10.11 2.69
C LEU A 74 -4.18 9.87 1.19
N LEU A 75 -3.15 9.79 0.34
CA LEU A 75 -3.30 9.46 -1.07
C LEU A 75 -3.76 8.01 -1.28
N LEU A 76 -3.31 7.07 -0.44
CA LEU A 76 -3.84 5.71 -0.43
C LEU A 76 -5.32 5.70 -0.04
N ALA A 77 -5.73 6.43 0.99
CA ALA A 77 -7.14 6.54 1.38
C ALA A 77 -8.01 7.10 0.26
N ALA A 78 -7.55 8.17 -0.40
CA ALA A 78 -8.22 8.73 -1.59
C ALA A 78 -8.29 7.71 -2.74
N SER A 79 -7.22 6.95 -2.96
CA SER A 79 -7.18 5.87 -3.96
C SER A 79 -8.23 4.81 -3.64
N VAL A 80 -8.30 4.32 -2.39
CA VAL A 80 -9.29 3.33 -1.96
C VAL A 80 -10.70 3.86 -2.18
N ARG A 81 -10.98 5.13 -1.83
CA ARG A 81 -12.30 5.75 -2.03
C ARG A 81 -12.73 5.78 -3.50
N LEU A 82 -11.82 6.19 -4.40
CA LEU A 82 -12.10 6.26 -5.84
C LEU A 82 -12.23 4.87 -6.46
N TRP A 83 -11.28 3.99 -6.19
CA TRP A 83 -11.25 2.64 -6.75
C TRP A 83 -12.44 1.80 -6.27
N SER A 84 -12.86 1.95 -5.02
CA SER A 84 -14.01 1.21 -4.51
C SER A 84 -15.33 1.62 -5.17
N ALA A 85 -15.45 2.86 -5.65
CA ALA A 85 -16.63 3.29 -6.40
C ALA A 85 -16.75 2.62 -7.77
N VAL A 86 -15.63 2.18 -8.35
CA VAL A 86 -15.57 1.57 -9.69
C VAL A 86 -15.47 0.05 -9.60
N PHE A 87 -14.49 -0.46 -8.86
CA PHE A 87 -14.12 -1.88 -8.85
C PHE A 87 -14.96 -2.73 -7.91
N ALA A 88 -15.43 -2.20 -6.77
CA ALA A 88 -16.25 -3.01 -5.87
C ALA A 88 -17.57 -3.46 -6.53
N PRO A 89 -18.33 -2.59 -7.24
CA PRO A 89 -19.51 -3.03 -7.98
C PRO A 89 -19.21 -4.06 -9.08
N LEU A 90 -18.05 -3.94 -9.75
CA LEU A 90 -17.64 -4.91 -10.77
C LEU A 90 -17.35 -6.29 -10.17
N LEU A 91 -16.62 -6.33 -9.06
CA LEU A 91 -16.31 -7.57 -8.35
C LEU A 91 -17.58 -8.21 -7.76
N THR A 92 -18.47 -7.42 -7.17
CA THR A 92 -19.77 -7.93 -6.69
C THR A 92 -20.62 -8.48 -7.83
N ALA A 93 -20.73 -7.77 -8.96
CA ALA A 93 -21.45 -8.27 -10.13
C ALA A 93 -20.84 -9.56 -10.72
N ALA A 94 -19.56 -9.82 -10.41
CA ALA A 94 -18.84 -11.03 -10.77
C ALA A 94 -18.97 -12.18 -9.74
N GLY A 95 -19.74 -12.01 -8.66
CA GLY A 95 -19.83 -13.00 -7.56
C GLY A 95 -18.54 -13.08 -6.74
N LEU A 96 -17.77 -11.99 -6.68
CA LEU A 96 -16.51 -11.86 -5.94
C LEU A 96 -16.65 -10.86 -4.79
N GLU A 97 -17.77 -10.88 -4.07
CA GLU A 97 -18.10 -9.96 -2.98
C GLU A 97 -17.04 -9.99 -1.88
N GLN A 98 -16.52 -11.17 -1.55
CA GLN A 98 -15.44 -11.32 -0.57
C GLN A 98 -14.16 -10.62 -1.03
N CYS A 99 -13.81 -10.69 -2.32
CA CYS A 99 -12.63 -10.00 -2.85
C CYS A 99 -12.81 -8.48 -2.81
N ALA A 100 -14.00 -7.99 -3.15
CA ALA A 100 -14.35 -6.59 -3.01
C ALA A 100 -14.22 -6.12 -1.54
N TYR A 101 -14.78 -6.87 -0.60
CA TYR A 101 -14.75 -6.55 0.82
C TYR A 101 -13.32 -6.54 1.39
N TYR A 102 -12.55 -7.62 1.21
CA TYR A 102 -11.19 -7.71 1.72
C TYR A 102 -10.22 -6.76 1.01
N GLY A 103 -10.46 -6.48 -0.27
CA GLY A 103 -9.74 -5.47 -1.03
C GLY A 103 -9.94 -4.07 -0.47
N TRP A 104 -11.20 -3.70 -0.22
CA TRP A 104 -11.57 -2.42 0.39
C TRP A 104 -11.02 -2.29 1.81
N LEU A 105 -11.26 -3.29 2.67
CA LEU A 105 -10.81 -3.30 4.06
C LEU A 105 -9.28 -3.25 4.14
N GLY A 106 -8.58 -4.08 3.36
CA GLY A 106 -7.13 -4.10 3.28
C GLY A 106 -6.56 -2.75 2.84
N GLY A 107 -7.19 -2.09 1.86
CA GLY A 107 -6.81 -0.75 1.42
C GLY A 107 -6.91 0.29 2.53
N TRP A 108 -7.99 0.29 3.32
CA TRP A 108 -8.15 1.21 4.45
C TRP A 108 -7.16 0.93 5.59
N LEU A 109 -6.93 -0.35 5.92
CA LEU A 109 -5.92 -0.74 6.91
C LEU A 109 -4.51 -0.29 6.49
N ALA A 110 -4.17 -0.47 5.21
CA ALA A 110 -2.92 0.02 4.64
C ALA A 110 -2.81 1.54 4.77
N SER A 111 -3.84 2.26 4.34
CA SER A 111 -3.86 3.73 4.41
C SER A 111 -3.70 4.25 5.84
N PHE A 112 -4.42 3.64 6.79
CA PHE A 112 -4.33 3.96 8.23
C PHE A 112 -2.93 3.69 8.77
N GLY A 113 -2.37 2.51 8.51
CA GLY A 113 -1.05 2.14 9.01
C GLY A 113 0.07 3.01 8.42
N ALA A 114 -0.03 3.41 7.14
CA ALA A 114 0.94 4.32 6.52
C ALA A 114 0.85 5.73 7.14
N ALA A 115 -0.36 6.29 7.26
CA ALA A 115 -0.55 7.63 7.82
C ALA A 115 -0.10 7.72 9.28
N THR A 116 -0.46 6.72 10.10
CA THR A 116 -0.12 6.71 11.52
C THR A 116 1.35 6.42 11.78
N GLN A 117 2.05 5.67 10.92
CA GLN A 117 3.53 5.59 10.97
C GLN A 117 4.20 6.93 10.67
N GLY A 118 3.60 7.78 9.83
CA GLY A 118 4.05 9.15 9.60
C GLY A 118 3.82 10.06 10.81
N LEU A 119 2.77 9.83 11.60
CA LEU A 119 2.48 10.62 12.80
C LEU A 119 3.26 10.14 14.04
N VAL A 120 3.42 8.83 14.17
CA VAL A 120 4.07 8.17 15.29
C VAL A 120 5.30 7.46 14.74
N THR A 121 6.43 8.15 14.75
CA THR A 121 7.73 7.63 14.27
C THR A 121 8.41 6.75 15.33
N LEU A 122 9.46 6.03 14.94
CA LEU A 122 10.29 5.32 15.92
C LEU A 122 11.00 6.30 16.86
N GLU A 123 11.27 5.85 18.08
CA GLU A 123 12.06 6.65 19.03
C GLU A 123 13.49 6.88 18.54
N SER A 124 14.04 8.04 18.90
CA SER A 124 15.46 8.35 18.69
C SER A 124 16.35 7.31 19.38
N GLY A 125 17.40 6.84 18.70
CA GLY A 125 18.37 5.90 19.28
C GLY A 125 17.90 4.44 19.34
N ILE A 126 16.81 4.08 18.65
CA ILE A 126 16.32 2.69 18.55
C ILE A 126 17.41 1.70 18.13
N LEU A 127 18.31 2.11 17.22
CA LEU A 127 19.44 1.28 16.78
C LEU A 127 20.43 0.99 17.92
N GLY A 128 20.70 1.97 18.78
CA GLY A 128 21.55 1.79 19.96
C GLY A 128 20.90 0.88 21.00
N LYS A 129 19.57 0.95 21.16
CA LYS A 129 18.82 0.04 22.04
C LYS A 129 18.86 -1.41 21.54
N ILE A 130 18.68 -1.61 20.23
CA ILE A 130 18.79 -2.93 19.59
C ILE A 130 20.22 -3.48 19.77
N ALA A 131 21.25 -2.66 19.54
CA ALA A 131 22.65 -3.09 19.67
C ALA A 131 23.06 -3.41 21.11
N SER A 132 22.51 -2.71 22.10
CA SER A 132 22.81 -2.91 23.53
C SER A 132 21.99 -4.02 24.19
N ALA A 133 21.14 -4.73 23.45
CA ALA A 133 20.16 -5.69 23.97
C ALA A 133 19.28 -5.11 25.11
N SER A 134 19.12 -3.78 25.13
CA SER A 134 18.23 -3.11 26.09
C SER A 134 16.79 -3.42 25.70
N SER A 135 16.03 -4.00 26.64
CA SER A 135 14.75 -4.64 26.34
C SER A 135 13.56 -3.69 26.29
N GLU A 136 13.69 -2.46 26.78
CA GLU A 136 12.53 -1.58 26.94
C GLU A 136 12.38 -0.57 25.79
N LEU A 137 11.57 -0.98 24.82
CA LEU A 137 11.02 -0.09 23.79
C LEU A 137 10.06 0.91 24.43
N SER A 138 10.16 2.17 24.03
CA SER A 138 9.15 3.16 24.42
C SER A 138 7.77 2.79 23.88
N VAL A 139 6.73 3.33 24.52
CA VAL A 139 5.35 3.18 24.06
C VAL A 139 5.20 3.68 22.61
N GLN A 140 5.89 4.77 22.25
CA GLN A 140 5.92 5.30 20.89
C GLN A 140 6.43 4.26 19.87
N SER A 141 7.58 3.62 20.14
CA SER A 141 8.14 2.57 19.28
C SER A 141 7.20 1.37 19.15
N LYS A 142 6.56 0.94 20.26
CA LYS A 142 5.58 -0.15 20.26
C LYS A 142 4.37 0.20 19.38
N LEU A 143 3.86 1.43 19.49
CA LEU A 143 2.75 1.91 18.67
C LEU A 143 3.14 2.01 17.19
N HIS A 144 4.32 2.56 16.86
CA HIS A 144 4.81 2.61 15.48
C HIS A 144 4.86 1.22 14.85
N GLN A 145 5.40 0.22 15.56
CA GLN A 145 5.44 -1.17 15.08
C GLN A 145 4.04 -1.77 14.92
N ALA A 146 3.10 -1.47 15.81
CA ALA A 146 1.71 -1.89 15.67
C ALA A 146 1.05 -1.26 14.42
N PHE A 147 1.30 0.02 14.14
CA PHE A 147 0.83 0.70 12.93
C PHE A 147 1.47 0.15 11.65
N ALA A 148 2.76 -0.22 11.71
CA ALA A 148 3.42 -0.93 10.63
C ALA A 148 2.75 -2.29 10.35
N LEU A 149 2.33 -3.02 11.39
CA LEU A 149 1.59 -4.27 11.22
C LEU A 149 0.26 -4.04 10.49
N PHE A 150 -0.51 -3.00 10.86
CA PHE A 150 -1.73 -2.64 10.13
C PHE A 150 -1.46 -2.32 8.67
N PHE A 151 -0.37 -1.61 8.37
CA PHE A 151 0.05 -1.32 7.00
C PHE A 151 0.30 -2.60 6.20
N PHE A 152 1.20 -3.45 6.68
CA PHE A 152 1.60 -4.68 5.96
C PHE A 152 0.45 -5.67 5.84
N LEU A 153 -0.36 -5.84 6.89
CA LEU A 153 -1.51 -6.74 6.85
C LEU A 153 -2.58 -6.23 5.87
N GLY A 154 -2.83 -4.92 5.88
CA GLY A 154 -3.71 -4.27 4.91
C GLY A 154 -3.24 -4.45 3.46
N CYS A 155 -1.96 -4.22 3.19
CA CYS A 155 -1.35 -4.47 1.88
C CYS A 155 -1.50 -5.93 1.46
N MET A 156 -1.23 -6.88 2.36
CA MET A 156 -1.36 -8.31 2.07
C MET A 156 -2.80 -8.69 1.73
N MET A 157 -3.79 -8.23 2.52
CA MET A 157 -5.21 -8.46 2.25
C MET A 157 -5.65 -7.84 0.92
N HIS A 158 -5.24 -6.61 0.64
CA HIS A 158 -5.56 -5.92 -0.61
C HIS A 158 -4.95 -6.63 -1.82
N CYS A 159 -3.63 -6.85 -1.81
CA CYS A 159 -2.94 -7.50 -2.91
C CYS A 159 -3.40 -8.94 -3.12
N GLY A 160 -3.63 -9.69 -2.03
CA GLY A 160 -4.11 -11.06 -2.08
C GLY A 160 -5.50 -11.16 -2.72
N SER A 161 -6.45 -10.33 -2.28
CA SER A 161 -7.82 -10.30 -2.84
C SER A 161 -7.84 -9.86 -4.30
N MET A 162 -7.08 -8.82 -4.67
CA MET A 162 -7.00 -8.38 -6.07
C MET A 162 -6.31 -9.40 -6.97
N THR A 163 -5.28 -10.07 -6.47
CA THR A 163 -4.59 -11.15 -7.20
C THR A 163 -5.53 -12.34 -7.42
N TYR A 164 -6.25 -12.76 -6.39
CA TYR A 164 -7.25 -13.82 -6.49
C TYR A 164 -8.35 -13.45 -7.49
N ALA A 165 -8.89 -12.23 -7.41
CA ALA A 165 -9.89 -11.74 -8.36
C ALA A 165 -9.34 -11.72 -9.80
N ALA A 166 -8.10 -11.29 -10.01
CA ALA A 166 -7.47 -11.30 -11.33
C ALA A 166 -7.30 -12.72 -11.89
N PHE A 167 -6.90 -13.69 -11.06
CA PHE A 167 -6.84 -15.10 -11.47
C PHE A 167 -8.22 -15.68 -11.75
N TRP A 168 -9.22 -15.37 -10.93
CA TRP A 168 -10.59 -15.83 -11.12
C TRP A 168 -11.23 -15.26 -12.38
N CYS A 169 -11.01 -13.98 -12.69
CA CYS A 169 -11.48 -13.34 -13.91
C CYS A 169 -10.81 -13.89 -15.18
N ARG A 170 -9.64 -14.53 -15.05
CA ARG A 170 -8.98 -15.28 -16.15
C ARG A 170 -9.54 -16.69 -16.33
N ASN A 171 -10.44 -17.15 -15.46
CA ASN A 171 -11.07 -18.45 -15.60
C ASN A 171 -12.02 -18.43 -16.81
N PRO A 172 -11.78 -19.28 -17.84
CA PRO A 172 -12.56 -19.27 -19.08
C PRO A 172 -14.06 -19.54 -18.85
N THR A 173 -14.42 -20.27 -17.80
CA THR A 173 -15.81 -20.51 -17.40
C THR A 173 -16.52 -19.22 -17.00
N PHE A 174 -15.80 -18.31 -16.34
CA PHE A 174 -16.32 -17.01 -15.94
C PHE A 174 -16.38 -16.02 -17.12
N ALA A 175 -15.33 -15.98 -17.96
CA ALA A 175 -15.32 -15.16 -19.18
C ALA A 175 -16.45 -15.50 -20.16
N GLN A 176 -16.88 -16.78 -20.20
CA GLN A 176 -18.06 -17.24 -20.94
C GLN A 176 -19.38 -16.79 -20.30
N LEU A 177 -19.48 -16.79 -18.96
CA LEU A 177 -20.67 -16.37 -18.20
C LEU A 177 -21.00 -14.88 -18.34
N ILE A 178 -19.99 -14.01 -18.45
CA ILE A 178 -20.20 -12.55 -18.53
C ILE A 178 -20.14 -11.97 -19.95
N GLY A 179 -20.08 -12.81 -20.99
CA GLY A 179 -20.07 -12.37 -22.39
C GLY A 179 -18.88 -11.46 -22.77
N HIS A 180 -17.79 -11.49 -22.00
CA HIS A 180 -16.69 -10.55 -22.17
C HIS A 180 -15.76 -11.00 -23.31
N PRO A 181 -15.22 -10.06 -24.15
CA PRO A 181 -14.29 -10.38 -25.24
C PRO A 181 -13.01 -11.14 -24.88
N TRP A 182 -12.66 -11.31 -23.59
CA TRP A 182 -11.54 -12.18 -23.16
C TRP A 182 -11.79 -13.67 -23.39
N SER A 183 -13.04 -14.08 -23.66
CA SER A 183 -13.34 -15.43 -24.17
C SER A 183 -12.61 -15.78 -25.48
N LYS A 184 -12.11 -14.76 -26.20
CA LYS A 184 -11.30 -14.91 -27.42
C LYS A 184 -9.79 -14.87 -27.18
N TRP A 185 -9.31 -14.67 -25.95
CA TRP A 185 -7.88 -14.76 -25.68
C TRP A 185 -7.41 -16.20 -25.87
N PRO A 186 -6.27 -16.41 -26.56
CA PRO A 186 -5.76 -17.75 -26.80
C PRO A 186 -5.54 -18.45 -25.46
N LYS A 187 -6.13 -19.64 -25.32
CA LYS A 187 -5.96 -20.46 -24.13
C LYS A 187 -4.46 -20.64 -23.88
N ALA A 188 -3.98 -20.24 -22.70
CA ALA A 188 -2.63 -20.54 -22.27
C ALA A 188 -2.48 -22.06 -22.25
N GLY A 189 -1.84 -22.60 -23.30
CA GLY A 189 -1.73 -24.05 -23.52
C GLY A 189 -2.08 -24.56 -24.92
N SER A 190 -2.56 -23.75 -25.87
CA SER A 190 -2.73 -24.22 -27.26
C SER A 190 -1.40 -24.23 -28.03
N LYS A 191 -0.44 -25.01 -27.54
CA LYS A 191 0.65 -25.57 -28.33
C LYS A 191 0.81 -27.03 -27.93
N ARG A 192 -0.02 -27.89 -28.51
CA ARG A 192 0.36 -28.93 -29.48
C ARG A 192 -0.89 -29.63 -29.98
#